data_AF-A0A956HA67-F1
#
_entry.id   AF-A0A956HA67-F1
#
_cell.length_a   1.000
_cell.length_b   1.000
_cell.length_c   1.000
_cell.angle_alpha   90.00
_cell.angle_beta   90.00
_cell.angle_gamma   90.00
#
_symmetry.space_group_name_H-M   'P 1'
#
loop_
_entity.id
_entity.type
_entity.pdbx_description
1 polymer ?
#
loop_
_entity_poly.entity_id
_entity_poly.type
_entity_poly.pdbx_seq_one_letter_code
_entity_poly.pdbx_strand_id
1 'polypeptide(L)'
;NDHGLTVGGDLPTPAEPGDGRWIELSLGSDDEAVNAPSLGASTTVGEALGDQSWNSLAGFPDDATVRRALWTAATKVGVRELNRPEDIEYNPINGNLYVAFTNHGRRVALDEDGVLYPPASQEMDSPTRPDHTGAVFVITEDGDPDQGGSFSFWSAWAGTEGADLYDAANPDNLLIDAMGGVWFGTDGNYGTNGHADGLYYLDLDPNHSNTFGKAFRVVAGPSDSEATGPAMSSDSTTLFYSVQHPGEGEGEVSTWPPG
;
A
#
# COMPACT_ATOMS: atom_id res chain seq x y z
N ASN A 1 13.56 -8.74 10.14
CA ASN A 1 12.15 -9.05 9.88
C ASN A 1 11.72 -8.12 8.79
N ASP A 2 11.97 -8.49 7.55
CA ASP A 2 11.54 -7.70 6.41
C ASP A 2 10.04 -7.89 6.25
N HIS A 3 9.28 -6.85 6.58
CA HIS A 3 7.84 -6.82 6.37
C HIS A 3 7.49 -6.68 4.88
N GLY A 4 8.47 -6.48 4.00
CA GLY A 4 8.30 -6.31 2.56
C GLY A 4 7.75 -4.95 2.16
N LEU A 5 7.67 -4.02 3.11
CA LEU A 5 7.21 -2.65 2.90
C LEU A 5 8.32 -1.75 2.33
N THR A 6 9.59 -2.10 2.52
CA THR A 6 10.77 -1.36 2.02
C THR A 6 11.90 -2.27 1.55
N VAL A 7 12.88 -1.71 0.83
CA VAL A 7 14.16 -2.38 0.55
C VAL A 7 14.91 -2.50 1.88
N GLY A 8 15.05 -3.72 2.42
CA GLY A 8 15.81 -3.99 3.66
C GLY A 8 14.97 -4.11 4.93
N GLY A 9 13.66 -3.85 4.86
CA GLY A 9 12.72 -4.19 5.92
C GLY A 9 12.59 -3.21 7.08
N ASP A 10 13.39 -2.15 7.10
CA ASP A 10 13.25 -1.06 8.07
C ASP A 10 12.13 -0.11 7.62
N LEU A 11 11.22 0.24 8.54
CA LEU A 11 10.14 1.19 8.28
C LEU A 11 10.68 2.62 8.40
N PRO A 12 10.66 3.43 7.32
CA PRO A 12 11.15 4.79 7.38
C PRO A 12 10.24 5.63 8.26
N THR A 13 10.83 6.63 8.91
CA THR A 13 10.15 7.48 9.89
C THR A 13 10.08 8.91 9.39
N PRO A 14 9.25 9.79 9.98
CA PRO A 14 9.28 11.22 9.63
C PRO A 14 10.67 11.86 9.76
N ALA A 15 11.49 11.38 10.68
CA ALA A 15 12.83 11.91 10.93
C ALA A 15 13.89 11.35 9.96
N GLU A 16 13.65 10.14 9.44
CA GLU A 16 14.51 9.41 8.53
C GLU A 16 13.62 8.79 7.43
N PRO A 17 13.10 9.62 6.50
CA PRO A 17 12.24 9.13 5.44
C PRO A 17 13.05 8.38 4.38
N GLY A 18 12.39 7.48 3.66
CA GLY A 18 12.95 6.81 2.48
C GLY A 18 12.83 7.69 1.24
N ASP A 19 13.66 7.41 0.25
CA ASP A 19 13.66 8.08 -1.05
C ASP A 19 12.97 7.24 -2.12
N GLY A 20 12.10 7.87 -2.89
CA GLY A 20 11.39 7.27 -4.02
C GLY A 20 11.47 8.12 -5.27
N ARG A 21 11.06 7.54 -6.39
CA ARG A 21 10.99 8.21 -7.69
C ARG A 21 9.82 7.69 -8.51
N TRP A 22 9.24 8.58 -9.29
CA TRP A 22 8.32 8.20 -10.36
C TRP A 22 9.10 7.78 -11.60
N ILE A 23 8.62 6.76 -12.30
CA ILE A 23 9.19 6.30 -13.58
C ILE A 23 8.08 6.19 -14.62
N GLU A 24 8.34 6.63 -15.84
CA GLU A 24 7.42 6.49 -16.95
C GLU A 24 7.50 5.07 -17.54
N LEU A 25 6.43 4.27 -17.42
CA LEU A 25 6.33 2.96 -18.07
C LEU A 25 5.89 3.12 -19.54
N SER A 26 6.88 3.36 -20.41
CA SER A 26 6.71 3.61 -21.84
C SER A 26 7.92 3.09 -22.63
N LEU A 27 7.71 2.61 -23.86
CA LEU A 27 8.78 2.24 -24.78
C LEU A 27 9.65 3.44 -25.21
N GLY A 28 9.14 4.66 -25.03
CA GLY A 28 9.88 5.90 -25.27
C GLY A 28 10.52 6.52 -24.03
N SER A 29 10.43 5.88 -22.87
CA SER A 29 10.98 6.43 -21.63
C SER A 29 12.51 6.33 -21.61
N ASP A 30 13.16 7.46 -21.34
CA ASP A 30 14.60 7.58 -21.10
C ASP A 30 14.96 7.39 -19.62
N ASP A 31 13.98 7.13 -18.74
CA ASP A 31 14.25 6.83 -17.33
C ASP A 31 15.11 5.58 -17.20
N GLU A 32 15.97 5.52 -16.19
CA GLU A 32 16.77 4.33 -15.91
C GLU A 32 15.87 3.19 -15.41
N ALA A 33 15.96 2.01 -16.05
CA ALA A 33 15.22 0.83 -15.56
C ALA A 33 15.68 0.46 -14.14
N VAL A 34 14.74 0.14 -13.24
CA VAL A 34 15.00 -0.05 -11.80
C VAL A 34 16.03 -1.14 -11.54
N ASN A 35 15.96 -2.25 -12.27
CA ASN A 35 16.90 -3.38 -12.14
C ASN A 35 18.15 -3.26 -13.04
N ALA A 36 18.33 -2.17 -13.80
CA ALA A 36 19.50 -2.02 -14.66
C ALA A 36 20.83 -2.09 -13.90
N PRO A 37 21.00 -1.42 -12.73
CA PRO A 37 22.23 -1.51 -11.96
C PRO A 37 22.54 -2.95 -11.51
N SER A 38 21.53 -3.67 -11.00
CA SER A 38 21.70 -5.04 -10.51
C SER A 38 21.97 -6.05 -11.62
N LEU A 39 21.48 -5.79 -12.83
CA LEU A 39 21.79 -6.57 -14.03
C LEU A 39 23.12 -6.17 -14.69
N GLY A 40 23.86 -5.21 -14.12
CA GLY A 40 25.18 -4.78 -14.59
C GLY A 40 25.14 -4.07 -15.95
N ALA A 41 24.03 -3.43 -16.28
CA ALA A 41 23.82 -2.73 -17.54
C ALA A 41 23.38 -1.28 -17.30
N SER A 42 23.59 -0.44 -18.32
CA SER A 42 22.97 0.88 -18.40
C SER A 42 21.89 0.76 -19.48
N THR A 43 20.64 0.72 -19.05
CA THR A 43 19.46 0.45 -19.89
C THR A 43 18.33 1.35 -19.42
N THR A 44 17.63 1.98 -20.37
CA THR A 44 16.43 2.77 -20.07
C THR A 44 15.20 1.88 -19.88
N VAL A 45 14.14 2.42 -19.28
CA VAL A 45 12.84 1.75 -19.19
C VAL A 45 12.33 1.37 -20.59
N GLY A 46 12.45 2.27 -21.58
CA GLY A 46 12.01 2.00 -22.94
C GLY A 46 12.78 0.86 -23.61
N GLU A 47 14.12 0.86 -23.49
CA GLU A 47 14.97 -0.21 -24.01
C GLU A 47 14.69 -1.54 -23.32
N ALA A 48 14.59 -1.53 -21.98
CA ALA A 48 14.26 -2.72 -21.20
C ALA A 48 12.91 -3.30 -21.63
N LEU A 49 11.86 -2.48 -21.77
CA LEU A 49 10.54 -2.93 -22.19
C LEU A 49 10.54 -3.50 -23.62
N GLY A 50 11.32 -2.95 -24.55
CA GLY A 50 11.42 -3.44 -25.92
C GLY A 50 12.28 -4.71 -26.09
N ASP A 51 13.23 -4.94 -25.19
CA ASP A 51 14.16 -6.06 -25.26
C ASP A 51 13.46 -7.42 -25.12
N GLN A 52 13.84 -8.39 -25.95
CA GLN A 52 13.21 -9.71 -26.03
C GLN A 52 13.58 -10.68 -24.89
N SER A 53 14.50 -10.29 -24.03
CA SER A 53 15.11 -11.13 -23.00
C SER A 53 15.32 -10.44 -21.65
N TRP A 54 15.12 -9.12 -21.57
CA TRP A 54 15.31 -8.37 -20.33
C TRP A 54 14.44 -8.92 -19.21
N ASN A 55 15.08 -9.16 -18.06
CA ASN A 55 14.53 -9.83 -16.88
C ASN A 55 13.78 -11.15 -17.20
N SER A 56 14.26 -11.91 -18.20
CA SER A 56 13.66 -13.17 -18.67
C SER A 56 12.23 -13.06 -19.21
N LEU A 57 11.79 -11.86 -19.61
CA LEU A 57 10.49 -11.61 -20.20
C LEU A 57 10.63 -11.20 -21.67
N ALA A 58 9.61 -11.47 -22.49
CA ALA A 58 9.56 -11.00 -23.87
C ALA A 58 9.36 -9.48 -23.95
N GLY A 59 9.70 -8.88 -25.08
CA GLY A 59 9.57 -7.43 -25.29
C GLY A 59 8.14 -7.03 -25.66
N PHE A 60 7.76 -5.81 -25.29
CA PHE A 60 6.48 -5.21 -25.65
C PHE A 60 6.54 -4.60 -27.05
N PRO A 61 5.54 -4.86 -27.93
CA PRO A 61 5.55 -4.34 -29.30
C PRO A 61 5.13 -2.87 -29.41
N ASP A 62 4.35 -2.37 -28.45
CA ASP A 62 3.85 -1.00 -28.39
C ASP A 62 3.39 -0.60 -26.97
N ASP A 63 3.23 0.69 -26.72
CA ASP A 63 2.74 1.23 -25.43
C ASP A 63 1.31 0.81 -25.11
N ALA A 64 0.50 0.49 -26.12
CA ALA A 64 -0.85 -0.02 -25.90
C ALA A 64 -0.80 -1.39 -25.21
N THR A 65 0.18 -2.22 -25.53
CA THR A 65 0.42 -3.51 -24.89
C THR A 65 1.03 -3.34 -23.50
N VAL A 66 1.97 -2.39 -23.33
CA VAL A 66 2.50 -2.01 -22.00
C VAL A 66 1.36 -1.66 -21.04
N ARG A 67 0.45 -0.77 -21.46
CA ARG A 67 -0.70 -0.34 -20.63
C ARG A 67 -1.70 -1.46 -20.32
N ARG A 68 -1.84 -2.45 -21.19
CA ARG A 68 -2.71 -3.62 -20.95
C ARG A 68 -2.09 -4.64 -19.99
N ALA A 69 -0.78 -4.60 -19.81
CA ALA A 69 -0.01 -5.55 -19.02
C ALA A 69 0.93 -4.84 -18.04
N LEU A 70 0.42 -3.79 -17.37
CA LEU A 70 1.21 -2.92 -16.49
C LEU A 70 1.97 -3.69 -15.42
N TRP A 71 1.35 -4.71 -14.81
CA TRP A 71 2.04 -5.60 -13.87
C TRP A 71 3.29 -6.22 -14.49
N THR A 72 3.15 -6.87 -15.64
CA THR A 72 4.28 -7.52 -16.33
C THR A 72 5.32 -6.51 -16.79
N ALA A 73 4.91 -5.32 -17.24
CA ALA A 73 5.82 -4.25 -17.63
C ALA A 73 6.64 -3.73 -16.43
N ALA A 74 5.98 -3.49 -15.29
CA ALA A 74 6.60 -3.08 -14.03
C ALA A 74 7.59 -4.15 -13.54
N THR A 75 7.17 -5.42 -13.51
CA THR A 75 8.04 -6.56 -13.16
C THR A 75 9.26 -6.65 -14.08
N LYS A 76 9.07 -6.43 -15.39
CA LYS A 76 10.17 -6.50 -16.37
C LYS A 76 11.27 -5.50 -16.08
N VAL A 77 10.92 -4.27 -15.72
CA VAL A 77 11.89 -3.20 -15.43
C VAL A 77 12.36 -3.18 -13.97
N GLY A 78 11.91 -4.12 -13.14
CA GLY A 78 12.39 -4.30 -11.76
C GLY A 78 11.59 -3.59 -10.68
N VAL A 79 10.38 -3.11 -10.98
CA VAL A 79 9.48 -2.56 -9.95
C VAL A 79 8.93 -3.71 -9.11
N ARG A 80 9.36 -3.78 -7.86
CA ARG A 80 8.96 -4.82 -6.90
C ARG A 80 7.53 -4.64 -6.44
N GLU A 81 6.87 -5.75 -6.15
CA GLU A 81 5.54 -5.72 -5.55
C GLU A 81 5.54 -4.96 -4.22
N LEU A 82 4.42 -4.30 -3.90
CA LEU A 82 4.16 -3.72 -2.58
C LEU A 82 3.14 -4.58 -1.83
N ASN A 83 2.94 -4.31 -0.53
CA ASN A 83 2.05 -5.10 0.31
C ASN A 83 0.58 -4.73 0.10
N ARG A 84 0.02 -5.13 -1.04
CA ARG A 84 -1.38 -4.88 -1.43
C ARG A 84 -1.80 -3.42 -1.16
N PRO A 85 -1.31 -2.46 -1.97
CA PRO A 85 -1.86 -1.11 -1.93
C PRO A 85 -3.37 -1.17 -2.21
N GLU A 86 -4.16 -0.60 -1.31
CA GLU A 86 -5.61 -0.46 -1.46
C GLU A 86 -5.92 1.01 -1.82
N ASP A 87 -6.35 1.83 -0.85
CA ASP A 87 -6.78 3.21 -1.11
C ASP A 87 -5.64 4.23 -1.04
N ILE A 88 -5.84 5.36 -1.74
CA ILE A 88 -4.91 6.50 -1.77
C ILE A 88 -5.67 7.82 -1.62
N GLU A 89 -5.20 8.69 -0.73
CA GLU A 89 -5.82 9.99 -0.47
C GLU A 89 -4.81 11.13 -0.43
N TYR A 90 -5.19 12.29 -0.99
CA TYR A 90 -4.40 13.52 -0.94
C TYR A 90 -4.89 14.43 0.18
N ASN A 91 -3.97 14.87 1.03
CA ASN A 91 -4.28 15.80 2.10
C ASN A 91 -3.94 17.25 1.68
N PRO A 92 -4.95 18.10 1.37
CA PRO A 92 -4.70 19.46 0.89
C PRO A 92 -4.19 20.41 1.97
N ILE A 93 -4.20 20.01 3.25
CA ILE A 93 -3.71 20.84 4.36
C ILE A 93 -2.19 20.78 4.47
N ASN A 94 -1.60 19.60 4.29
CA ASN A 94 -0.16 19.39 4.41
C ASN A 94 0.54 19.06 3.09
N GLY A 95 -0.20 18.74 2.02
CA GLY A 95 0.33 18.42 0.70
C GLY A 95 0.79 16.97 0.53
N ASN A 96 0.55 16.09 1.50
CA ASN A 96 1.00 14.71 1.46
C ASN A 96 -0.04 13.78 0.82
N LEU A 97 0.44 12.71 0.21
CA LEU A 97 -0.37 11.54 -0.18
C LEU A 97 -0.30 10.48 0.90
N TYR A 98 -1.42 9.81 1.16
CA TYR A 98 -1.53 8.69 2.09
C TYR A 98 -1.93 7.45 1.33
N VAL A 99 -1.28 6.32 1.58
CA VAL A 99 -1.56 5.04 0.91
C VAL A 99 -1.74 3.96 1.98
N ALA A 100 -2.84 3.22 1.90
CA ALA A 100 -3.07 2.05 2.73
C ALA A 100 -2.47 0.80 2.07
N PHE A 101 -1.73 0.02 2.86
CA PHE A 101 -1.19 -1.28 2.49
C PHE A 101 -1.79 -2.32 3.43
N THR A 102 -2.72 -3.14 2.94
CA THR A 102 -3.54 -3.98 3.83
C THR A 102 -2.75 -5.12 4.46
N ASN A 103 -2.05 -5.94 3.66
CA ASN A 103 -1.17 -7.01 4.12
C ASN A 103 -0.45 -7.65 2.92
N HIS A 104 0.45 -8.60 3.17
CA HIS A 104 0.93 -9.50 2.12
C HIS A 104 1.44 -10.80 2.71
N GLY A 105 0.65 -11.87 2.57
CA GLY A 105 1.01 -13.24 2.98
C GLY A 105 1.39 -14.17 1.81
N ARG A 106 1.78 -13.63 0.66
CA ARG A 106 2.06 -14.40 -0.57
C ARG A 106 3.54 -14.31 -0.97
N ARG A 107 3.94 -15.16 -1.92
CA ARG A 107 5.27 -15.08 -2.57
C ARG A 107 5.38 -13.87 -3.48
N VAL A 108 6.60 -13.43 -3.72
CA VAL A 108 6.93 -12.32 -4.63
C VAL A 108 7.44 -12.82 -5.99
N ALA A 109 7.33 -12.03 -7.04
CA ALA A 109 7.92 -12.36 -8.34
C ALA A 109 9.37 -11.87 -8.44
N LEU A 110 9.71 -10.76 -7.80
CA LEU A 110 11.05 -10.18 -7.84
C LEU A 110 11.82 -10.38 -6.53
N ASP A 111 13.14 -10.56 -6.64
CA ASP A 111 14.05 -10.48 -5.51
C ASP A 111 14.34 -9.03 -5.08
N GLU A 112 15.26 -8.84 -4.13
CA GLU A 112 15.57 -7.51 -3.59
C GLU A 112 16.18 -6.55 -4.63
N ASP A 113 16.77 -7.09 -5.69
CA ASP A 113 17.43 -6.38 -6.79
C ASP A 113 16.49 -6.12 -7.98
N GLY A 114 15.22 -6.50 -7.88
CA GLY A 114 14.26 -6.36 -8.97
C GLY A 114 14.45 -7.40 -10.07
N VAL A 115 15.08 -8.54 -9.77
CA VAL A 115 15.30 -9.64 -10.71
C VAL A 115 14.21 -10.70 -10.53
N LEU A 116 13.67 -11.16 -11.64
CA LEU A 116 12.57 -12.13 -11.68
C LEU A 116 13.07 -13.51 -11.23
N TYR A 117 12.41 -14.08 -10.21
CA TYR A 117 12.61 -15.47 -9.83
C TYR A 117 12.27 -16.38 -11.02
N PRO A 118 13.15 -17.33 -11.41
CA PRO A 118 12.87 -18.23 -12.52
C PRO A 118 11.59 -19.04 -12.27
N PRO A 119 10.66 -19.15 -13.24
CA PRO A 119 9.41 -19.88 -13.05
C PRO A 119 9.58 -21.34 -12.60
N ALA A 120 10.71 -21.96 -12.97
CA ALA A 120 11.01 -23.34 -12.59
C ALA A 120 11.42 -23.51 -11.12
N SER A 121 11.90 -22.46 -10.45
CA SER A 121 12.38 -22.52 -9.06
C SER A 121 11.68 -21.54 -8.11
N GLN A 122 10.78 -20.68 -8.62
CA GLN A 122 10.05 -19.69 -7.84
C GLN A 122 9.37 -20.26 -6.59
N GLU A 123 8.78 -21.45 -6.69
CA GLU A 123 8.14 -22.12 -5.54
C GLU A 123 9.10 -22.41 -4.37
N MET A 124 10.38 -22.61 -4.67
CA MET A 124 11.43 -22.94 -3.69
C MET A 124 12.22 -21.70 -3.26
N ASP A 125 12.49 -20.78 -4.20
CA ASP A 125 13.44 -19.69 -4.00
C ASP A 125 12.76 -18.37 -3.62
N SER A 126 11.52 -18.13 -4.07
CA SER A 126 10.82 -16.89 -3.76
C SER A 126 10.28 -16.92 -2.32
N PRO A 127 10.62 -15.92 -1.49
CA PRO A 127 10.11 -15.83 -0.14
C PRO A 127 8.63 -15.43 -0.13
N THR A 128 7.90 -15.93 0.87
CA THR A 128 6.60 -15.37 1.25
C THR A 128 6.83 -14.13 2.11
N ARG A 129 6.16 -13.01 1.82
CA ARG A 129 6.20 -11.88 2.74
C ARG A 129 5.41 -12.22 4.02
N PRO A 130 5.92 -11.89 5.21
CA PRO A 130 5.27 -12.22 6.47
C PRO A 130 4.42 -11.06 7.03
N ASP A 131 3.93 -10.16 6.19
CA ASP A 131 3.11 -9.05 6.66
C ASP A 131 1.64 -9.46 6.75
N HIS A 132 1.15 -9.53 7.99
CA HIS A 132 -0.22 -9.93 8.34
C HIS A 132 -1.03 -8.79 8.96
N THR A 133 -0.46 -7.58 9.03
CA THR A 133 -1.06 -6.46 9.74
C THR A 133 -1.17 -5.19 8.89
N GLY A 134 -0.27 -4.99 7.92
CA GLY A 134 -0.31 -3.84 7.02
C GLY A 134 0.21 -2.54 7.62
N ALA A 135 0.08 -1.46 6.86
CA ALA A 135 0.57 -0.13 7.21
C ALA A 135 -0.15 0.98 6.45
N VAL A 136 -0.03 2.21 6.94
CA VAL A 136 -0.37 3.43 6.20
C VAL A 136 0.90 4.20 5.96
N PHE A 137 1.21 4.50 4.71
CA PHE A 137 2.39 5.27 4.32
C PHE A 137 2.01 6.68 3.92
N VAL A 138 2.94 7.60 4.15
CA VAL A 138 2.87 8.99 3.69
C VAL A 138 3.92 9.18 2.60
N ILE A 139 3.52 9.80 1.49
CA ILE A 139 4.40 10.23 0.41
C ILE A 139 4.38 11.76 0.36
N THR A 140 5.55 12.37 0.29
CA THR A 140 5.75 13.81 0.12
C THR A 140 6.52 14.05 -1.17
N GLU A 141 5.88 14.70 -2.13
CA GLU A 141 6.46 15.02 -3.43
C GLU A 141 7.58 16.06 -3.32
N ASP A 142 8.67 15.87 -4.07
CA ASP A 142 9.72 16.88 -4.19
C ASP A 142 9.33 17.92 -5.24
N GLY A 143 8.70 19.00 -4.80
CA GLY A 143 8.37 20.13 -5.67
C GLY A 143 6.99 20.00 -6.33
N ASP A 144 6.94 20.15 -7.65
CA ASP A 144 5.69 20.16 -8.42
C ASP A 144 5.36 18.74 -8.93
N PRO A 145 4.30 18.08 -8.41
CA PRO A 145 3.97 16.71 -8.78
C PRO A 145 3.65 16.55 -10.27
N ASP A 146 3.21 17.63 -10.95
CA ASP A 146 2.87 17.59 -12.37
C ASP A 146 4.11 17.49 -13.27
N GLN A 147 5.31 17.77 -12.74
CA GLN A 147 6.55 17.75 -13.53
C GLN A 147 7.27 16.41 -13.48
N GLY A 148 6.77 15.44 -12.70
CA GLY A 148 7.44 14.17 -12.45
C GLY A 148 8.74 14.37 -11.65
N GLY A 149 9.07 13.43 -10.77
CA GLY A 149 10.24 13.61 -9.92
C GLY A 149 10.47 12.53 -8.89
N SER A 150 11.26 12.90 -7.89
CA SER A 150 11.45 12.13 -6.66
C SER A 150 10.41 12.48 -5.61
N PHE A 151 10.28 11.60 -4.64
CA PHE A 151 9.46 11.83 -3.45
C PHE A 151 10.17 11.24 -2.25
N SER A 152 9.83 11.72 -1.06
CA SER A 152 10.17 11.06 0.18
C SER A 152 8.96 10.30 0.72
N PHE A 153 9.19 9.22 1.46
CA PHE A 153 8.11 8.44 2.05
C PHE A 153 8.44 7.93 3.46
N TRP A 154 7.42 7.73 4.27
CA TRP A 154 7.56 7.18 5.62
C TRP A 154 6.29 6.46 6.08
N SER A 155 6.41 5.59 7.09
CA SER A 155 5.27 4.86 7.65
C SER A 155 4.56 5.72 8.71
N ALA A 156 3.32 6.13 8.41
CA ALA A 156 2.43 6.84 9.33
C ALA A 156 2.00 5.98 10.50
N TRP A 157 1.82 4.70 10.20
CA TRP A 157 1.25 3.72 11.09
C TRP A 157 1.59 2.32 10.58
N ALA A 158 1.85 1.41 11.51
CA ALA A 158 2.00 -0.01 11.24
C ALA A 158 0.95 -0.77 12.06
N GLY A 159 0.33 -1.76 11.43
CA GLY A 159 -0.64 -2.62 12.09
C GLY A 159 -0.02 -3.48 13.16
N THR A 160 -0.82 -3.78 14.17
CA THR A 160 -0.41 -4.54 15.35
C THR A 160 -1.23 -5.80 15.50
N GLU A 161 -0.58 -6.84 16.00
CA GLU A 161 -1.25 -8.04 16.51
C GLU A 161 -1.45 -7.88 18.02
N GLY A 162 -2.67 -8.10 18.50
CA GLY A 162 -2.95 -8.06 19.94
C GLY A 162 -4.38 -7.71 20.31
N ALA A 163 -4.57 -7.42 21.60
CA ALA A 163 -5.84 -6.99 22.18
C ALA A 163 -5.74 -5.65 22.94
N ASP A 164 -4.72 -4.84 22.64
CA ASP A 164 -4.55 -3.50 23.17
C ASP A 164 -5.59 -2.53 22.60
N LEU A 165 -5.76 -1.40 23.29
CA LEU A 165 -6.78 -0.39 22.97
C LEU A 165 -6.69 0.17 21.54
N TYR A 166 -5.49 0.18 20.98
CA TYR A 166 -5.16 0.80 19.69
C TYR A 166 -4.93 -0.21 18.58
N ASP A 167 -5.16 -1.50 18.85
CA ASP A 167 -4.84 -2.53 17.88
C ASP A 167 -5.80 -2.49 16.68
N ALA A 168 -5.18 -2.52 15.51
CA ALA A 168 -5.81 -2.59 14.22
C ALA A 168 -4.85 -3.26 13.24
N ALA A 169 -5.41 -3.89 12.23
CA ALA A 169 -4.71 -4.57 11.16
C ALA A 169 -5.51 -4.42 9.87
N ASN A 170 -4.85 -4.62 8.74
CA ASN A 170 -5.45 -4.65 7.41
C ASN A 170 -6.17 -3.34 7.05
N PRO A 171 -5.46 -2.19 7.07
CA PRO A 171 -6.05 -0.92 6.63
C PRO A 171 -6.39 -1.03 5.13
N ASP A 172 -7.58 -0.55 4.77
CA ASP A 172 -8.07 -0.60 3.39
C ASP A 172 -8.41 0.81 2.88
N ASN A 173 -9.60 1.32 3.22
CA ASN A 173 -10.05 2.61 2.75
C ASN A 173 -9.50 3.75 3.59
N LEU A 174 -9.31 4.92 2.96
CA LEU A 174 -8.82 6.12 3.61
C LEU A 174 -9.85 7.25 3.52
N LEU A 175 -9.74 8.20 4.44
CA LEU A 175 -10.44 9.49 4.37
C LEU A 175 -9.58 10.56 5.03
N ILE A 176 -9.45 11.70 4.34
CA ILE A 176 -8.90 12.93 4.94
C ILE A 176 -10.05 13.85 5.33
N ASP A 177 -10.13 14.21 6.62
CA ASP A 177 -11.14 15.15 7.09
C ASP A 177 -10.79 16.61 6.79
N ALA A 178 -11.74 17.52 7.03
CA ALA A 178 -11.59 18.94 6.72
C ALA A 178 -10.48 19.65 7.54
N MET A 179 -9.99 19.03 8.62
CA MET A 179 -8.87 19.52 9.43
C MET A 179 -7.54 18.85 9.06
N GLY A 180 -7.54 17.96 8.06
CA GLY A 180 -6.37 17.19 7.65
C GLY A 180 -6.14 15.93 8.50
N GLY A 181 -7.10 15.53 9.33
CA GLY A 181 -7.06 14.30 10.09
C GLY A 181 -7.21 13.08 9.18
N VAL A 182 -6.52 11.99 9.52
CA VAL A 182 -6.46 10.77 8.71
C VAL A 182 -7.32 9.70 9.34
N TRP A 183 -8.20 9.12 8.53
CA TRP A 183 -9.09 8.04 8.92
C TRP A 183 -8.82 6.83 8.04
N PHE A 184 -9.03 5.64 8.60
CA PHE A 184 -8.97 4.41 7.80
C PHE A 184 -9.99 3.38 8.25
N GLY A 185 -10.53 2.66 7.28
CA GLY A 185 -11.32 1.45 7.48
C GLY A 185 -10.43 0.22 7.51
N THR A 186 -10.88 -0.86 8.15
CA THR A 186 -10.19 -2.15 8.12
C THR A 186 -11.03 -3.19 7.37
N ASP A 187 -10.33 -4.09 6.66
CA ASP A 187 -10.86 -5.32 6.05
C ASP A 187 -9.97 -6.52 6.46
N GLY A 188 -10.45 -7.32 7.42
CA GLY A 188 -9.76 -8.51 7.90
C GLY A 188 -9.14 -8.36 9.29
N ASN A 189 -9.35 -7.26 10.01
CA ASN A 189 -8.89 -7.08 11.39
C ASN A 189 -9.42 -8.18 12.32
N TYR A 190 -10.61 -8.74 12.06
CA TYR A 190 -11.11 -9.87 12.82
C TYR A 190 -10.23 -11.13 12.67
N GLY A 191 -9.75 -11.40 11.46
CA GLY A 191 -8.85 -12.53 11.20
C GLY A 191 -7.50 -12.41 11.91
N THR A 192 -6.98 -11.19 12.05
CA THR A 192 -5.69 -10.91 12.70
C THR A 192 -5.81 -10.77 14.22
N ASN A 193 -6.79 -10.01 14.70
CA ASN A 193 -6.91 -9.57 16.10
C ASN A 193 -8.13 -10.14 16.84
N GLY A 194 -9.03 -10.85 16.17
CA GLY A 194 -10.30 -11.33 16.76
C GLY A 194 -11.27 -10.20 17.13
N HIS A 195 -11.02 -8.98 16.61
CA HIS A 195 -11.83 -7.79 16.82
C HIS A 195 -12.56 -7.44 15.54
N ALA A 196 -13.82 -7.02 15.65
CA ALA A 196 -14.57 -6.55 14.49
C ALA A 196 -13.78 -5.50 13.71
N ASP A 197 -13.87 -5.59 12.39
CA ASP A 197 -13.44 -4.53 11.50
C ASP A 197 -14.19 -3.23 11.81
N GLY A 198 -13.57 -2.11 11.49
CA GLY A 198 -14.06 -0.83 11.97
C GLY A 198 -13.41 0.36 11.32
N LEU A 199 -13.90 1.53 11.72
CA LEU A 199 -13.36 2.81 11.29
C LEU A 199 -12.51 3.41 12.40
N TYR A 200 -11.30 3.81 12.04
CA TYR A 200 -10.27 4.30 12.94
C TYR A 200 -9.87 5.73 12.57
N TYR A 201 -9.55 6.53 13.58
CA TYR A 201 -8.87 7.82 13.44
C TYR A 201 -7.40 7.64 13.78
N LEU A 202 -6.49 8.03 12.89
CA LEU A 202 -5.06 7.97 13.09
C LEU A 202 -4.55 9.32 13.61
N ASP A 203 -4.07 9.34 14.87
CA ASP A 203 -3.53 10.55 15.47
C ASP A 203 -2.12 10.85 14.95
N LEU A 204 -2.01 11.83 14.05
CA LEU A 204 -0.74 12.31 13.50
C LEU A 204 -0.40 13.73 13.94
N ASP A 205 -1.03 14.24 15.01
CA ASP A 205 -0.65 15.55 15.56
C ASP A 205 0.67 15.42 16.35
N PRO A 206 1.77 16.06 15.92
CA PRO A 206 3.06 15.98 16.61
C PRO A 206 3.01 16.56 18.04
N ASN A 207 2.00 17.36 18.39
CA ASN A 207 1.79 17.83 19.76
C ASN A 207 1.26 16.74 20.69
N HIS A 208 0.70 15.65 20.15
CA HIS A 208 0.18 14.52 20.88
C HIS A 208 1.23 13.42 21.07
N SER A 209 2.40 13.75 21.64
CA SER A 209 3.53 12.80 21.72
C SER A 209 3.22 11.43 22.37
N ASN A 210 2.19 11.32 23.22
CA ASN A 210 1.77 10.07 23.84
C ASN A 210 0.88 9.19 22.94
N THR A 211 0.29 9.76 21.89
CA THR A 211 -0.70 9.12 21.03
C THR A 211 -0.43 9.29 19.53
N PHE A 212 0.61 10.05 19.16
CA PHE A 212 1.11 10.12 17.80
C PHE A 212 1.36 8.71 17.24
N GLY A 213 0.84 8.46 16.05
CA GLY A 213 0.89 7.18 15.38
C GLY A 213 -0.05 6.11 15.96
N LYS A 214 -1.00 6.46 16.83
CA LYS A 214 -2.00 5.49 17.35
C LYS A 214 -3.32 5.58 16.59
N ALA A 215 -3.90 4.41 16.33
CA ALA A 215 -5.21 4.27 15.73
C ALA A 215 -6.30 4.19 16.80
N PHE A 216 -7.19 5.18 16.82
CA PHE A 216 -8.35 5.23 17.71
C PHE A 216 -9.55 4.65 16.99
N ARG A 217 -10.03 3.49 17.43
CA ARG A 217 -11.28 2.92 16.91
C ARG A 217 -12.46 3.83 17.27
N VAL A 218 -13.16 4.32 16.25
CA VAL A 218 -14.33 5.19 16.41
C VAL A 218 -15.62 4.40 16.25
N VAL A 219 -15.64 3.43 15.32
CA VAL A 219 -16.79 2.56 15.09
C VAL A 219 -16.31 1.13 14.91
N ALA A 220 -17.03 0.17 15.50
CA ALA A 220 -16.90 -1.25 15.19
C ALA A 220 -18.08 -1.66 14.30
N GLY A 221 -17.78 -2.39 13.22
CA GLY A 221 -18.77 -2.97 12.32
C GLY A 221 -19.53 -4.13 12.96
N PRO A 222 -20.65 -4.56 12.34
CA PRO A 222 -21.31 -5.80 12.70
C PRO A 222 -20.43 -7.03 12.41
N SER A 223 -20.92 -8.21 12.81
CA SER A 223 -20.25 -9.49 12.56
C SER A 223 -19.92 -9.66 11.08
N ASP A 224 -18.68 -10.06 10.81
CA ASP A 224 -18.20 -10.53 9.51
C ASP A 224 -18.52 -9.54 8.39
N SER A 225 -18.20 -8.28 8.64
CA SER A 225 -18.28 -7.17 7.71
C SER A 225 -16.96 -6.43 7.70
N GLU A 226 -16.66 -5.69 6.65
CA GLU A 226 -15.59 -4.67 6.65
C GLU A 226 -16.19 -3.26 6.75
N ALA A 227 -15.37 -2.31 7.21
CA ALA A 227 -15.72 -0.89 7.21
C ALA A 227 -15.13 -0.20 5.97
N THR A 228 -15.98 0.17 5.00
CA THR A 228 -15.54 0.69 3.71
C THR A 228 -16.21 2.02 3.33
N GLY A 229 -15.65 2.74 2.36
CA GLY A 229 -16.20 3.98 1.80
C GLY A 229 -16.51 5.06 2.85
N PRO A 230 -15.56 5.44 3.73
CA PRO A 230 -15.76 6.53 4.67
C PRO A 230 -15.92 7.88 3.95
N ALA A 231 -16.83 8.72 4.44
CA ALA A 231 -17.04 10.07 3.95
C ALA A 231 -17.55 10.98 5.05
N MET A 232 -17.28 12.28 4.98
CA MET A 232 -17.73 13.25 5.98
C MET A 232 -18.62 14.33 5.35
N SER A 233 -19.63 14.80 6.10
CA SER A 233 -20.40 15.98 5.71
C SER A 233 -19.49 17.21 5.64
N SER A 234 -19.88 18.19 4.82
CA SER A 234 -19.09 19.40 4.58
C SER A 234 -18.85 20.26 5.84
N ASP A 235 -19.69 20.09 6.86
CA ASP A 235 -19.55 20.75 8.17
C ASP A 235 -18.84 19.90 9.22
N SER A 236 -18.32 18.72 8.84
CA SER A 236 -17.64 17.75 9.69
C SER A 236 -18.45 17.25 10.90
N THR A 237 -19.78 17.34 10.84
CA THR A 237 -20.66 16.89 11.93
C THR A 237 -21.24 15.49 11.74
N THR A 238 -21.18 14.95 10.52
CA THR A 238 -21.70 13.62 10.18
C THR A 238 -20.64 12.81 9.48
N LEU A 239 -20.31 11.65 10.05
CA LEU A 239 -19.44 10.64 9.45
C LEU A 239 -20.32 9.54 8.85
N PHE A 240 -20.11 9.26 7.56
CA PHE A 240 -20.72 8.17 6.83
C PHE A 240 -19.66 7.09 6.60
N TYR A 241 -20.05 5.83 6.68
CA TYR A 241 -19.27 4.71 6.20
C TYR A 241 -20.23 3.60 5.77
N SER A 242 -19.76 2.69 4.93
CA SER A 242 -20.49 1.53 4.47
C SER A 242 -20.07 0.30 5.26
N VAL A 243 -21.06 -0.53 5.60
CA VAL A 243 -20.85 -1.88 6.10
C VAL A 243 -20.90 -2.81 4.89
N GLN A 244 -19.74 -3.31 4.44
CA GLN A 244 -19.74 -4.29 3.34
C GLN A 244 -20.07 -5.67 3.88
N HIS A 245 -20.73 -6.48 3.03
CA HIS A 245 -20.90 -7.94 3.17
C HIS A 245 -21.14 -8.53 4.58
N PRO A 246 -21.97 -7.93 5.46
CA PRO A 246 -22.14 -8.42 6.82
C PRO A 246 -22.63 -9.87 6.88
N GLY A 247 -21.94 -10.71 7.66
CA GLY A 247 -22.17 -12.14 7.73
C GLY A 247 -21.47 -12.91 6.60
N GLU A 248 -20.34 -12.40 6.11
CA GLU A 248 -19.53 -13.10 5.11
C GLU A 248 -18.88 -14.36 5.68
N GLY A 249 -19.56 -15.50 5.54
CA GLY A 249 -18.98 -16.79 5.93
C GLY A 249 -19.99 -17.91 5.86
N GLU A 250 -19.55 -19.14 5.54
CA GLU A 250 -20.42 -20.30 5.62
C GLU A 250 -20.84 -20.55 7.08
N GLY A 251 -22.11 -20.28 7.40
CA GLY A 251 -22.68 -20.48 8.73
C GLY A 251 -22.59 -19.27 9.66
N GLU A 252 -22.01 -18.17 9.19
CA GLU A 252 -22.09 -16.87 9.86
C GLU A 252 -23.41 -16.20 9.50
N VAL A 253 -24.15 -15.76 10.51
CA VAL A 253 -25.46 -15.14 10.34
C VAL A 253 -25.45 -13.80 11.04
N SER A 254 -25.12 -12.77 10.26
CA SER A 254 -25.45 -11.40 10.63
C SER A 254 -26.93 -11.14 10.33
N THR A 255 -27.64 -10.50 11.26
CA THR A 255 -29.01 -10.00 11.05
C THR A 255 -29.05 -8.51 10.74
N TRP A 256 -27.89 -7.92 10.44
CA TRP A 256 -27.75 -6.51 10.09
C TRP A 256 -28.47 -6.15 8.78
N PRO A 257 -28.98 -4.92 8.62
CA PRO A 257 -29.29 -3.95 9.68
C PRO A 257 -30.58 -4.19 10.51
N PRO A 258 -31.58 -5.02 10.13
CA PRO A 258 -32.86 -5.09 10.86
C PRO A 258 -32.79 -5.61 12.30
N GLY A 259 -31.81 -6.45 12.63
CA GLY A 259 -31.69 -7.12 13.94
C GLY A 259 -32.48 -8.41 14.02
#